data_AF-A0A371FSH8-F1
#
_entry.id   AF-A0A371FSH8-F1
#
_cell.length_a   1.000
_cell.length_b   1.000
_cell.length_c   1.000
_cell.angle_alpha   90.00
_cell.angle_beta   90.00
_cell.angle_gamma   90.00
#
_symmetry.space_group_name_H-M   'P 1'
#
loop_
_entity.id
_entity.type
_entity.pdbx_description
1 polymer ?
#
loop_
_entity_poly.entity_id
_entity_poly.type
_entity_poly.pdbx_seq_one_letter_code
_entity_poly.pdbx_strand_id
1 'polypeptide(L)'
;MSAPKKESVVSKKVEGKEALMVSRKKVKRVLLARKKPLFVLPTNMCFHVSSPMFNFPIGFGEMVEGFKELFPKNIPKGLPPIRGIENYIYFTLGATLPNRDAYRENHKVNEEIQQQVGKLVEND
;
A
#
# COMPACT_ATOMS: atom_id res chain seq x y z
N MET A 1 -45.11 -19.20 -35.27
CA MET A 1 -43.96 -18.28 -35.24
C MET A 1 -42.84 -18.97 -34.48
N SER A 2 -41.88 -19.54 -35.20
CA SER A 2 -40.78 -20.32 -34.64
C SER A 2 -39.50 -19.49 -34.70
N ALA A 3 -38.86 -19.25 -33.56
CA ALA A 3 -37.59 -18.55 -33.48
C ALA A 3 -36.44 -19.49 -33.92
N PRO A 4 -35.37 -18.96 -34.55
CA PRO A 4 -34.31 -19.78 -35.12
C PRO A 4 -33.31 -20.24 -34.05
N LYS A 5 -32.81 -21.48 -34.21
CA LYS A 5 -31.62 -22.00 -33.53
C LYS A 5 -30.38 -21.29 -34.08
N LYS A 6 -29.45 -20.87 -33.21
CA LYS A 6 -28.07 -20.54 -33.59
C LYS A 6 -27.10 -21.43 -32.83
N GLU A 7 -26.24 -22.07 -33.60
CA GLU A 7 -25.20 -23.01 -33.21
C GLU A 7 -24.02 -22.38 -32.47
N SER A 8 -23.23 -23.30 -31.91
CA SER A 8 -22.05 -23.20 -31.06
C SER A 8 -20.91 -22.32 -31.55
N VAL A 9 -20.17 -21.73 -30.61
CA VAL A 9 -18.76 -21.36 -30.81
C VAL A 9 -17.93 -22.00 -29.69
N VAL A 10 -17.11 -22.96 -30.08
CA VAL A 10 -15.99 -23.50 -29.30
C VAL A 10 -14.77 -22.61 -29.56
N SER A 11 -14.08 -22.16 -28.50
CA SER A 11 -12.69 -21.69 -28.65
C SER A 11 -11.83 -21.94 -27.41
N LYS A 12 -10.95 -22.94 -27.59
CA LYS A 12 -9.52 -23.04 -27.22
C LYS A 12 -9.11 -23.00 -25.73
N LYS A 13 -8.52 -24.12 -25.33
CA LYS A 13 -7.74 -24.35 -24.10
C LYS A 13 -6.51 -23.44 -24.10
N VAL A 14 -6.40 -22.54 -23.11
CA VAL A 14 -5.15 -21.85 -22.78
C VAL A 14 -4.72 -22.32 -21.39
N GLU A 15 -3.56 -22.95 -21.37
CA GLU A 15 -2.85 -23.46 -20.21
C GLU A 15 -2.27 -22.27 -19.43
N GLY A 16 -2.74 -22.04 -18.21
CA GLY A 16 -2.27 -20.92 -17.40
C GLY A 16 -3.09 -20.68 -16.14
N LYS A 17 -2.47 -21.00 -14.99
CA LYS A 17 -2.90 -20.74 -13.60
C LYS A 17 -4.30 -21.27 -13.27
N GLU A 18 -4.38 -22.26 -12.37
CA GLU A 18 -5.66 -22.70 -11.80
C GLU A 18 -6.36 -21.52 -11.09
N ALA A 19 -7.15 -20.76 -11.84
CA ALA A 19 -8.16 -19.89 -11.27
C ALA A 19 -9.23 -20.84 -10.72
N LEU A 20 -9.20 -21.07 -9.41
CA LEU A 20 -10.31 -21.72 -8.69
C LEU A 20 -11.53 -20.80 -8.76
N MET A 21 -12.25 -20.86 -9.87
CA MET A 21 -13.47 -20.10 -10.08
C MET A 21 -14.62 -20.81 -9.37
N VAL A 22 -14.99 -20.28 -8.20
CA VAL A 22 -16.19 -20.77 -7.50
C VAL A 22 -17.41 -20.01 -7.96
N SER A 23 -18.46 -20.73 -8.34
CA SER A 23 -19.75 -20.14 -8.69
C SER A 23 -20.28 -19.26 -7.55
N ARG A 24 -20.77 -18.06 -7.90
CA ARG A 24 -21.44 -17.13 -6.98
C ARG A 24 -22.53 -17.81 -6.14
N LYS A 25 -23.25 -18.79 -6.70
CA LYS A 25 -24.28 -19.56 -5.98
C LYS A 25 -23.69 -20.41 -4.85
N LYS A 26 -22.53 -21.04 -5.09
CA LYS A 26 -21.82 -21.87 -4.11
C LYS A 26 -21.18 -21.00 -3.02
N VAL A 27 -20.58 -19.86 -3.39
CA VAL A 27 -20.09 -18.85 -2.43
C VAL A 27 -21.25 -18.36 -1.56
N LYS A 28 -22.35 -17.91 -2.16
CA LYS A 28 -23.53 -17.39 -1.44
C LYS A 28 -24.08 -18.43 -0.43
N ARG A 29 -24.15 -19.70 -0.81
CA ARG A 29 -24.61 -20.78 0.10
C ARG A 29 -23.69 -20.93 1.31
N VAL A 30 -22.37 -20.93 1.10
CA VAL A 30 -21.39 -21.07 2.19
C VAL A 30 -21.39 -19.84 3.09
N LEU A 31 -21.48 -18.64 2.51
CA LEU A 31 -21.59 -17.38 3.26
C LEU A 31 -22.83 -17.38 4.18
N LEU A 32 -23.99 -17.75 3.64
CA LEU A 32 -25.25 -17.80 4.39
C LEU A 32 -25.22 -18.88 5.49
N ALA A 33 -24.57 -20.02 5.24
CA ALA A 33 -24.48 -21.12 6.21
C ALA A 33 -23.53 -20.79 7.38
N ARG A 34 -22.44 -20.07 7.13
CA ARG A 34 -21.39 -19.85 8.13
C ARG A 34 -21.68 -18.75 9.14
N LYS A 35 -22.70 -17.89 8.94
CA LYS A 35 -23.10 -16.76 9.83
C LYS A 35 -21.91 -15.95 10.39
N LYS A 36 -20.78 -15.91 9.69
CA LYS A 36 -19.57 -15.19 10.09
C LYS A 36 -19.35 -14.04 9.11
N PRO A 37 -19.06 -12.82 9.60
CA PRO A 37 -18.72 -11.70 8.73
C PRO A 37 -17.42 -12.03 7.98
N LEU A 38 -17.39 -11.75 6.68
CA LEU A 38 -16.23 -11.92 5.82
C LEU A 38 -15.87 -10.56 5.22
N PHE A 39 -14.61 -10.18 5.37
CA PHE A 39 -14.07 -8.92 4.87
C PHE A 39 -13.27 -9.19 3.60
N VAL A 40 -13.59 -8.44 2.54
CA VAL A 40 -12.81 -8.43 1.30
C VAL A 40 -12.00 -7.15 1.30
N LEU A 41 -10.67 -7.29 1.47
CA LEU A 41 -9.74 -6.17 1.41
C LEU A 41 -9.13 -6.13 0.01
N PRO A 42 -9.48 -5.15 -0.85
CA PRO A 42 -8.80 -4.98 -2.12
C PRO A 42 -7.35 -4.53 -1.85
N THR A 43 -6.39 -5.34 -2.29
CA THR A 43 -4.96 -5.18 -1.99
C THR A 43 -4.28 -4.03 -2.74
N ASN A 44 -5.00 -3.23 -3.54
CA ASN A 44 -4.41 -2.32 -4.53
C ASN A 44 -4.89 -0.86 -4.46
N MET A 45 -5.55 -0.42 -3.39
CA MET A 45 -5.97 0.99 -3.26
C MET A 45 -5.28 1.64 -2.06
N CYS A 46 -4.30 2.50 -2.36
CA CYS A 46 -3.73 3.45 -1.42
C CYS A 46 -4.86 4.38 -0.94
N PHE A 47 -5.16 4.37 0.36
CA PHE A 47 -6.14 5.28 0.95
C PHE A 47 -5.54 6.68 1.01
N HIS A 48 -5.71 7.47 -0.06
CA HIS A 48 -5.66 8.92 0.08
C HIS A 48 -6.94 9.35 0.82
N VAL A 49 -6.87 9.43 2.15
CA VAL A 49 -7.99 9.74 3.03
C VAL A 49 -8.32 11.23 2.89
N SER A 50 -9.08 11.58 1.86
CA SER A 50 -9.62 12.94 1.66
C SER A 50 -11.14 12.98 1.58
N SER A 51 -11.79 11.84 1.79
CA SER A 51 -13.26 11.74 1.82
C SER A 51 -13.70 11.17 3.17
N PRO A 52 -14.83 11.62 3.73
CA PRO A 52 -15.34 11.12 4.99
C PRO A 52 -15.83 9.67 4.80
N MET A 53 -14.92 8.71 4.98
CA MET A 53 -15.23 7.28 4.98
C MET A 53 -15.96 6.93 6.28
N PHE A 54 -17.29 7.08 6.31
CA PHE A 54 -18.09 6.72 7.49
C PHE A 54 -18.74 5.33 7.42
N ASN A 55 -18.45 4.51 6.41
CA ASN A 55 -18.98 3.15 6.30
C ASN A 55 -17.91 2.08 6.47
N PHE A 56 -17.04 2.24 7.46
CA PHE A 56 -16.17 1.14 7.86
C PHE A 56 -16.95 0.10 8.67
N PRO A 57 -16.61 -1.19 8.57
CA PRO A 57 -17.16 -2.20 9.46
C PRO A 57 -16.95 -1.85 10.94
N ILE A 58 -17.89 -2.30 11.78
CA ILE A 58 -17.75 -2.24 13.24
C ILE A 58 -16.41 -2.88 13.62
N GLY A 59 -15.59 -2.16 14.39
CA GLY A 59 -14.25 -2.58 14.81
C GLY A 59 -13.11 -2.15 13.89
N PHE A 60 -13.37 -1.57 12.70
CA PHE A 60 -12.28 -1.04 11.86
C PHE A 60 -11.62 0.18 12.50
N GLY A 61 -12.40 1.06 13.14
CA GLY A 61 -11.85 2.19 13.90
C GLY A 61 -10.95 1.72 15.04
N GLU A 62 -11.38 0.70 15.79
CA GLU A 62 -10.59 0.09 16.87
C GLU A 62 -9.30 -0.54 16.35
N MET A 63 -9.38 -1.25 15.22
CA MET A 63 -8.20 -1.80 14.54
C MET A 63 -7.23 -0.70 14.12
N VAL A 64 -7.71 0.35 13.43
CA VAL A 64 -6.85 1.46 12.98
C VAL A 64 -6.23 2.20 14.17
N GLU A 65 -6.99 2.43 15.23
CA GLU A 65 -6.46 3.04 16.46
C GLU A 65 -5.35 2.16 17.08
N GLY A 66 -5.49 0.83 17.03
CA GLY A 66 -4.45 -0.12 17.44
C GLY A 66 -3.16 -0.06 16.61
N PHE A 67 -3.19 0.52 15.40
CA PHE A 67 -2.03 0.71 14.52
C PHE A 67 -1.60 2.18 14.40
N LYS A 68 -2.13 3.08 15.23
CA LYS A 68 -1.81 4.51 15.18
C LYS A 68 -0.31 4.81 15.30
N GLU A 69 0.42 3.97 16.03
CA GLU A 69 1.88 4.05 16.17
C GLU A 69 2.64 3.80 14.85
N LEU A 70 2.06 3.05 13.91
CA LEU A 70 2.66 2.81 12.58
C LEU A 70 2.48 4.00 11.63
N PHE A 71 1.56 4.91 11.95
CA PHE A 71 1.24 6.09 11.13
C PHE A 71 1.37 7.37 11.96
N PRO A 72 2.56 7.67 12.50
CA PRO A 72 2.74 8.84 13.33
C PRO A 72 2.54 10.11 12.48
N LYS A 73 1.89 11.12 13.06
CA LYS A 73 1.62 12.40 12.37
C LYS A 73 2.90 13.21 12.11
N ASN A 74 3.92 12.97 12.91
CA ASN A 74 5.25 13.58 12.82
C ASN A 74 6.30 12.46 12.80
N ILE A 75 7.53 12.78 12.39
CA ILE A 75 8.66 11.84 12.47
C ILE A 75 8.89 11.50 13.95
N PRO A 76 8.87 10.21 14.35
CA PRO A 76 9.13 9.82 15.73
C PRO A 76 10.59 10.11 16.09
N LYS A 77 10.83 10.45 17.36
CA LYS A 77 12.18 10.68 17.87
C LYS A 77 12.96 9.36 17.97
N GLY A 78 14.22 9.41 17.59
CA GLY A 78 15.14 8.29 17.60
C GLY A 78 15.14 7.48 16.30
N LEU A 79 16.18 6.65 16.16
CA LEU A 79 16.33 5.79 15.00
C LEU A 79 15.18 4.80 14.90
N PRO A 80 14.68 4.51 13.68
CA PRO A 80 13.77 3.39 13.49
C PRO A 80 14.43 2.12 14.04
N PRO A 81 13.63 1.16 14.57
CA PRO A 81 14.17 -0.12 15.03
C PRO A 81 15.11 -0.70 13.99
N ILE A 82 16.28 -1.17 14.45
CA ILE A 82 17.29 -1.79 13.58
C ILE A 82 16.58 -2.89 12.78
N ARG A 83 16.35 -2.62 11.50
CA ARG A 83 15.81 -3.61 10.58
C ARG A 83 16.93 -4.61 10.36
N GLY A 84 16.62 -5.91 10.36
CA GLY A 84 17.63 -6.96 10.12
C GLY A 84 18.26 -6.96 8.72
N ILE A 85 17.97 -5.95 7.90
CA ILE A 85 18.53 -5.74 6.57
C ILE A 85 19.29 -4.42 6.62
N GLU A 86 20.62 -4.52 6.64
CA GLU A 86 21.51 -3.38 6.43
C GLU A 86 21.50 -3.01 4.95
N ASN A 87 21.29 -1.72 4.64
CA ASN A 87 21.45 -1.22 3.28
C ASN A 87 22.94 -1.02 3.01
N TYR A 88 23.58 -1.98 2.35
CA TYR A 88 24.97 -1.85 1.94
C TYR A 88 25.11 -0.88 0.75
N ILE A 89 25.96 0.13 0.90
CA ILE A 89 26.40 0.99 -0.20
C ILE A 89 27.70 0.40 -0.74
N TYR A 90 27.61 -0.38 -1.81
CA TYR A 90 28.79 -0.92 -2.47
C TYR A 90 29.38 0.10 -3.44
N PHE A 91 30.65 0.47 -3.23
CA PHE A 91 31.41 1.25 -4.19
C PHE A 91 32.16 0.33 -5.16
N THR A 92 32.27 0.73 -6.42
CA THR A 92 33.21 0.12 -7.35
C THR A 92 34.64 0.54 -6.99
N LEU A 93 35.61 -0.33 -7.24
CA LEU A 93 37.02 -0.03 -6.97
C LEU A 93 37.45 1.20 -7.80
N GLY A 94 37.98 2.23 -7.15
CA GLY A 94 38.34 3.49 -7.79
C GLY A 94 37.20 4.52 -7.89
N ALA A 95 36.03 4.25 -7.31
CA ALA A 95 34.99 5.26 -7.18
C ALA A 95 35.42 6.37 -6.21
N THR A 96 35.24 7.62 -6.62
CA THR A 96 35.43 8.79 -5.76
C THR A 96 34.06 9.30 -5.32
N LEU A 97 33.91 9.63 -4.03
CA LEU A 97 32.70 10.27 -3.53
C LEU A 97 32.52 11.64 -4.22
N PRO A 98 31.31 11.96 -4.71
CA PRO A 98 31.05 13.27 -5.29
C PRO A 98 31.16 14.34 -4.19
N ASN A 99 32.10 15.26 -4.34
CA ASN A 99 32.18 16.48 -3.53
C ASN A 99 31.88 17.67 -4.43
N ARG A 100 30.59 17.99 -4.58
CA ARG A 100 30.14 19.14 -5.37
C ARG A 100 29.74 20.25 -4.41
N ASP A 101 29.99 21.48 -4.82
CA ASP A 101 29.46 22.65 -4.13
C ASP A 101 27.92 22.56 -4.06
N ALA A 102 27.36 23.14 -3.00
CA ALA A 102 25.92 23.21 -2.86
C ALA A 102 25.27 23.94 -4.04
N TYR A 103 24.10 23.47 -4.47
CA TYR A 103 23.32 24.16 -5.49
C TYR A 103 22.91 25.55 -4.99
N ARG A 104 22.88 26.53 -5.90
CA ARG A 104 22.38 27.87 -5.59
C ARG A 104 20.87 27.85 -5.52
N GLU A 105 20.33 28.07 -4.33
CA GLU A 105 18.90 28.17 -4.05
C GLU A 105 18.48 29.60 -3.69
N ASN A 106 17.18 29.90 -3.82
CA ASN A 106 16.62 31.18 -3.39
C ASN A 106 16.42 31.23 -1.86
N HIS A 107 16.16 32.43 -1.32
CA HIS A 107 16.02 32.63 0.13
C HIS A 107 14.93 31.74 0.75
N LYS A 108 13.75 31.67 0.11
CA LYS A 108 12.61 30.89 0.62
C LYS A 108 12.91 29.39 0.69
N VAL A 109 13.56 28.84 -0.34
CA VAL A 109 13.95 27.43 -0.39
C VAL A 109 15.01 27.14 0.67
N ASN A 110 15.99 28.03 0.85
CA ASN A 110 16.98 27.88 1.92
C ASN A 110 16.34 27.88 3.31
N GLU A 111 15.39 28.78 3.59
CA GLU A 111 14.66 28.78 4.87
C GLU A 111 13.92 27.46 5.12
N GLU A 112 13.26 26.92 4.09
CA GLU A 112 12.55 25.65 4.19
C GLU A 112 13.51 24.46 4.43
N ILE A 113 14.64 24.43 3.72
CA ILE A 113 15.70 23.42 3.93
C ILE A 113 16.22 23.52 5.37
N GLN A 114 16.54 24.71 5.86
CA GLN A 114 17.02 24.89 7.24
C GLN A 114 15.98 24.42 8.26
N GLN A 115 14.70 24.72 8.05
CA GLN A 115 13.63 24.26 8.92
C GLN A 115 13.50 22.73 8.92
N GLN A 116 13.60 22.09 7.75
CA GLN A 116 13.52 20.63 7.64
C GLN A 116 14.73 19.93 8.24
N VAL A 117 15.94 20.44 7.97
CA VAL A 117 17.19 19.91 8.54
C VAL A 117 17.19 20.07 10.06
N GLY A 118 16.77 21.23 10.59
CA GLY A 118 16.62 21.43 12.03
C GLY A 118 15.67 20.42 12.67
N LYS A 119 14.50 20.19 12.06
CA LYS A 119 13.56 19.14 12.51
C LYS A 119 14.18 17.75 12.46
N LEU A 120 15.03 17.42 11.49
CA LEU A 120 15.68 16.11 11.43
C LEU A 120 16.67 15.94 12.57
N VAL A 121 17.56 16.92 12.77
CA VAL A 121 18.60 16.87 13.81
C VAL A 121 18.02 16.86 15.24
N GLU A 122 16.89 17.56 15.47
CA GLU A 122 16.20 17.53 16.77
C GLU A 122 15.48 16.20 17.07
N ASN A 123 15.26 15.37 16.05
CA ASN A 123 14.56 14.10 16.15
C ASN A 123 15.51 12.88 16.16
N ASP A 124 16.83 13.08 16.02
CA ASP A 124 17.85 12.02 16.19
C ASP A 124 18.02 11.58 17.65
#